data_AF-A0AAE4T6C8-F1
#
_entry.id   AF-A0AAE4T6C8-F1
#
_cell.length_a   1.000
_cell.length_b   1.000
_cell.length_c   1.000
_cell.angle_alpha   90.00
_cell.angle_beta   90.00
_cell.angle_gamma   90.00
#
_symmetry.space_group_name_H-M   'P 1'
#
loop_
_entity.id
_entity.type
_entity.pdbx_description
1 polymer ?
#
loop_
_entity_poly.entity_id
_entity_poly.type
_entity_poly.pdbx_seq_one_letter_code
_entity_poly.pdbx_strand_id
1 'polypeptide(L)'
;MSELEIAVDEAQAALLVARGQSMLGTQSRSGTSSLGPFDANWSASASITGGTVDLRAPDIIRLANVNFNFSLGLGLSFDLSDILPDFCIPQVCIPIPFLPDLCTPEVCINWPTITLPTINHSGMVTFTSDFRLNATADGSEWVAEIEIVDIPNLQLDAISTAIVAAIMGAVALALSTIPFIGPFLALATAAIGAIFAVSAITGWLGPILSLFLSGLTFELYRAPQLQTVIPAGGAFDPAVQIRITSLGASVVSSDEDELLLAADIAPV
;
A
#
# COMPACT_ATOMS: atom_id res chain seq x y z
N MET A 1 -5.12 11.12 -39.93
CA MET A 1 -6.37 10.44 -39.55
C MET A 1 -6.01 9.00 -39.39
N SER A 2 -6.33 8.45 -38.22
CA SER A 2 -6.19 7.03 -37.93
C SER A 2 -7.11 6.22 -38.86
N GLU A 3 -6.67 5.04 -39.27
CA GLU A 3 -7.44 4.18 -40.17
C GLU A 3 -8.45 3.32 -39.42
N LEU A 4 -8.18 3.05 -38.14
CA LEU A 4 -9.09 2.36 -37.24
C LEU A 4 -9.25 3.17 -35.95
N GLU A 5 -10.50 3.48 -35.61
CA GLU A 5 -10.86 4.25 -34.43
C GLU A 5 -11.97 3.51 -33.69
N ILE A 6 -11.76 3.29 -32.39
CA ILE A 6 -12.75 2.71 -31.49
C ILE A 6 -12.89 3.67 -30.32
N ALA A 7 -14.08 4.25 -30.18
CA ALA A 7 -14.44 5.07 -29.03
C ALA A 7 -15.34 4.28 -28.09
N VAL A 8 -15.16 4.48 -26.79
CA VAL A 8 -16.05 3.97 -25.76
C VAL A 8 -16.48 5.09 -24.82
N ASP A 9 -17.76 5.09 -24.45
CA ASP A 9 -18.31 6.01 -23.48
C ASP A 9 -17.81 5.72 -22.05
N GLU A 10 -18.10 6.62 -21.11
CA GLU A 10 -17.74 6.47 -19.70
C GLU A 10 -18.32 5.20 -19.05
N ALA A 11 -19.51 4.75 -19.48
CA ALA A 11 -20.16 3.58 -18.92
C ALA A 11 -19.42 2.28 -19.32
N GLN A 12 -18.97 2.17 -20.55
CA GLN A 12 -18.13 1.07 -21.03
C GLN A 12 -16.72 1.15 -20.46
N ALA A 13 -16.15 2.36 -20.32
CA ALA A 13 -14.87 2.56 -19.63
C ALA A 13 -14.95 2.10 -18.16
N ALA A 14 -16.07 2.35 -17.48
CA ALA A 14 -16.32 1.86 -16.12
C ALA A 14 -16.36 0.33 -16.04
N LEU A 15 -16.94 -0.35 -17.04
CA LEU A 15 -16.90 -1.82 -17.11
C LEU A 15 -15.47 -2.36 -17.31
N LEU A 16 -14.66 -1.68 -18.14
CA LEU A 16 -13.26 -2.04 -18.36
C LEU A 16 -12.44 -1.90 -17.07
N VAL A 17 -12.62 -0.80 -16.35
CA VAL A 17 -11.96 -0.56 -15.04
C VAL A 17 -12.40 -1.59 -14.01
N ALA A 18 -13.70 -1.88 -13.90
CA ALA A 18 -14.21 -2.91 -12.99
C ALA A 18 -13.61 -4.30 -13.28
N ARG A 19 -13.43 -4.63 -14.57
CA ARG A 19 -12.74 -5.86 -14.98
C ARG A 19 -11.27 -5.86 -14.59
N GLY A 20 -10.56 -4.75 -14.82
CA GLY A 20 -9.17 -4.56 -14.38
C GLY A 20 -8.99 -4.78 -12.89
N GLN A 21 -9.86 -4.16 -12.08
CA GLN A 21 -9.89 -4.34 -10.62
C GLN A 21 -10.10 -5.80 -10.22
N SER A 22 -11.03 -6.50 -10.88
CA SER A 22 -11.27 -7.93 -10.64
C SER A 22 -10.07 -8.80 -11.00
N MET A 23 -9.34 -8.48 -12.08
CA MET A 23 -8.15 -9.23 -12.50
C MET A 23 -6.97 -8.98 -11.56
N LEU A 24 -6.81 -7.75 -11.06
CA LEU A 24 -5.78 -7.41 -10.07
C LEU A 24 -5.98 -8.18 -8.76
N GLY A 25 -7.23 -8.36 -8.34
CA GLY A 25 -7.57 -9.13 -7.15
C GLY A 25 -7.00 -8.53 -5.85
N THR A 26 -6.83 -9.37 -4.82
CA THR A 26 -6.21 -8.94 -3.56
C THR A 26 -4.71 -9.10 -3.64
N GLN A 27 -4.00 -7.98 -3.48
CA GLN A 27 -2.55 -7.94 -3.40
C GLN A 27 -2.14 -8.13 -1.95
N SER A 28 -1.05 -8.88 -1.72
CA SER A 28 -0.50 -9.09 -0.37
C SER A 28 1.00 -8.81 -0.37
N ARG A 29 1.48 -8.17 0.70
CA ARG A 29 2.88 -7.89 0.96
C ARG A 29 3.18 -8.10 2.43
N SER A 30 4.42 -8.40 2.75
CA SER A 30 4.89 -8.51 4.13
C SER A 30 6.31 -8.03 4.21
N GLY A 31 6.72 -7.56 5.38
CA GLY A 31 8.08 -7.10 5.58
C GLY A 31 8.39 -6.87 7.04
N THR A 32 9.58 -6.32 7.24
CA THR A 32 10.04 -5.81 8.52
C THR A 32 10.39 -4.34 8.36
N SER A 33 10.23 -3.57 9.43
CA SER A 33 10.57 -2.16 9.51
C SER A 33 10.95 -1.82 10.95
N SER A 34 11.63 -0.70 11.16
CA SER A 34 11.84 -0.14 12.49
C SER A 34 10.92 1.05 12.70
N LEU A 35 10.32 1.15 13.89
CA LEU A 35 9.53 2.29 14.34
C LEU A 35 10.19 2.95 15.56
N GLY A 36 11.46 3.35 15.41
CA GLY A 36 12.27 3.83 16.53
C GLY A 36 12.87 2.64 17.30
N PRO A 37 12.64 2.49 18.61
CA PRO A 37 13.15 1.36 19.40
C PRO A 37 12.34 0.07 19.18
N PHE A 38 11.35 0.08 18.29
CA PHE A 38 10.51 -1.07 17.99
C PHE A 38 10.93 -1.73 16.69
N ASP A 39 11.13 -3.05 16.75
CA ASP A 39 11.14 -3.91 15.59
C ASP A 39 9.70 -4.24 15.22
N ALA A 40 9.32 -3.90 13.99
CA ALA A 40 7.97 -4.11 13.47
C ALA A 40 8.01 -5.15 12.36
N ASN A 41 7.34 -6.28 12.56
CA ASN A 41 6.97 -7.18 11.49
C ASN A 41 5.54 -6.86 11.03
N TRP A 42 5.32 -6.89 9.72
CA TRP A 42 4.01 -6.56 9.20
C TRP A 42 3.64 -7.42 8.00
N SER A 43 2.34 -7.67 7.89
CA SER A 43 1.69 -8.20 6.70
C SER A 43 0.55 -7.26 6.33
N ALA A 44 0.46 -6.91 5.07
CA ALA A 44 -0.61 -6.08 4.55
C ALA A 44 -1.21 -6.75 3.33
N SER A 45 -2.52 -6.66 3.21
CA SER A 45 -3.23 -7.03 2.00
C SER A 45 -4.17 -5.91 1.63
N ALA A 46 -4.33 -5.68 0.34
CA ALA A 46 -5.18 -4.63 -0.18
C ALA A 46 -5.91 -5.09 -1.45
N SER A 47 -7.13 -4.60 -1.62
CA SER A 47 -7.90 -4.72 -2.85
C SER A 47 -8.62 -3.42 -3.15
N ILE A 48 -8.73 -3.12 -4.43
CA ILE A 48 -9.42 -1.92 -4.94
C ILE A 48 -10.71 -2.34 -5.61
N THR A 49 -11.80 -1.64 -5.29
CA THR A 49 -13.11 -1.90 -5.91
C THR A 49 -13.92 -0.63 -6.09
N GLY A 50 -14.74 -0.62 -7.13
CA GLY A 50 -15.68 0.45 -7.39
C GLY A 50 -14.99 1.75 -7.81
N GLY A 51 -15.58 2.87 -7.39
CA GLY A 51 -15.26 4.19 -7.90
C GLY A 51 -16.09 4.55 -9.15
N THR A 52 -16.08 5.84 -9.47
CA THR A 52 -16.72 6.39 -10.66
C THR A 52 -15.64 6.80 -11.66
N VAL A 53 -15.83 6.42 -12.91
CA VAL A 53 -14.97 6.85 -14.02
C VAL A 53 -15.46 8.21 -14.50
N ASP A 54 -14.52 9.12 -14.72
CA ASP A 54 -14.73 10.46 -15.28
C ASP A 54 -13.63 10.66 -16.33
N LEU A 55 -14.03 10.77 -17.60
CA LEU A 55 -13.12 10.91 -18.73
C LEU A 55 -12.85 12.40 -18.98
N ARG A 56 -11.58 12.79 -18.93
CA ARG A 56 -11.15 14.19 -19.04
C ARG A 56 -10.16 14.37 -20.16
N ALA A 57 -10.59 15.07 -21.20
CA ALA A 57 -9.72 15.44 -22.31
C ALA A 57 -8.48 16.23 -21.81
N PRO A 58 -7.30 16.01 -22.40
CA PRO A 58 -7.08 15.22 -23.63
C PRO A 58 -6.76 13.73 -23.39
N ASP A 59 -6.44 13.30 -22.17
CA ASP A 59 -5.85 11.97 -21.93
C ASP A 59 -6.05 11.41 -20.51
N ILE A 60 -6.86 12.06 -19.67
CA ILE A 60 -7.01 11.66 -18.27
C ILE A 60 -8.26 10.79 -18.08
N ILE A 61 -8.07 9.66 -17.42
CA ILE A 61 -9.12 8.81 -16.87
C ILE A 61 -9.09 8.99 -15.36
N ARG A 62 -10.04 9.75 -14.81
CA ARG A 62 -10.16 9.93 -13.37
C ARG A 62 -10.96 8.79 -12.77
N LEU A 63 -10.41 8.12 -11.76
CA LEU A 63 -11.15 7.22 -10.90
C LEU A 63 -11.40 7.91 -9.57
N ALA A 64 -12.63 8.36 -9.36
CA ALA A 64 -13.04 9.03 -8.13
C ALA A 64 -13.69 8.05 -7.16
N ASN A 65 -13.47 8.26 -5.85
CA ASN A 65 -14.08 7.50 -4.77
C ASN A 65 -13.86 5.97 -4.87
N VAL A 66 -12.66 5.55 -5.28
CA VAL A 66 -12.28 4.13 -5.34
C VAL A 66 -12.15 3.61 -3.91
N ASN A 67 -12.78 2.48 -3.60
CA ASN A 67 -12.66 1.84 -2.30
C ASN A 67 -11.38 1.03 -2.24
N PHE A 68 -10.47 1.45 -1.37
CA PHE A 68 -9.27 0.71 -1.00
C PHE A 68 -9.53 -0.03 0.29
N ASN A 69 -9.80 -1.33 0.16
CA ASN A 69 -9.98 -2.24 1.28
C ASN A 69 -8.62 -2.79 1.67
N PHE A 70 -8.25 -2.68 2.94
CA PHE A 70 -6.99 -3.22 3.42
C PHE A 70 -7.16 -4.02 4.70
N SER A 71 -6.24 -4.94 4.91
CA SER A 71 -6.04 -5.67 6.14
C SER A 71 -4.56 -5.67 6.48
N LEU A 72 -4.25 -5.30 7.71
CA LEU A 72 -2.91 -5.15 8.24
C LEU A 72 -2.77 -6.06 9.47
N GLY A 73 -1.75 -6.90 9.49
CA GLY A 73 -1.22 -7.53 10.67
C GLY A 73 0.09 -6.84 11.07
N LEU A 74 0.18 -6.38 12.31
CA LEU A 74 1.36 -5.73 12.86
C LEU A 74 1.82 -6.46 14.11
N GLY A 75 3.03 -7.00 14.13
CA GLY A 75 3.69 -7.46 15.35
C GLY A 75 4.83 -6.53 15.71
N LEU A 76 4.91 -6.19 16.99
CA LEU A 76 5.91 -5.28 17.53
C LEU A 76 6.70 -5.99 18.61
N SER A 77 8.02 -5.78 18.60
CA SER A 77 8.90 -6.12 19.71
C SER A 77 9.80 -4.96 20.05
N PHE A 78 10.12 -4.81 21.33
CA PHE A 78 11.03 -3.77 21.81
C PHE A 78 11.77 -4.25 23.04
N ASP A 79 12.98 -3.74 23.24
CA ASP A 79 13.69 -3.92 24.48
C ASP A 79 13.30 -2.82 25.49
N LEU A 80 12.96 -3.22 26.72
CA LEU A 80 12.66 -2.24 27.75
C LEU A 80 13.90 -1.42 28.16
N SER A 81 15.11 -1.93 27.94
CA SER A 81 16.36 -1.20 28.18
C SER A 81 16.57 -0.02 27.24
N ASP A 82 15.96 -0.02 26.05
CA ASP A 82 16.01 1.11 25.12
C ASP A 82 15.13 2.29 25.56
N ILE A 83 14.21 2.04 26.50
CA ILE A 83 13.17 2.99 26.90
C ILE A 83 13.32 3.40 28.37
N LEU A 84 13.66 2.45 29.24
CA LEU A 84 13.82 2.66 30.67
C LEU A 84 15.29 2.81 31.03
N PRO A 85 15.62 3.67 32.02
CA PRO A 85 16.99 3.82 32.47
C PRO A 85 17.50 2.52 33.11
N ASP A 86 18.79 2.28 32.98
CA ASP A 86 19.47 1.25 33.76
C ASP A 86 19.39 1.60 35.26
N PHE A 87 18.98 0.62 36.07
CA PHE A 87 18.85 0.79 37.50
C PHE A 87 19.67 -0.28 38.24
N CYS A 88 20.69 0.17 38.95
CA CYS A 88 21.51 -0.68 39.82
C CYS A 88 21.42 -0.16 41.26
N ILE A 89 21.13 -1.06 42.20
CA ILE A 89 21.26 -0.78 43.62
C ILE A 89 22.75 -0.84 43.95
N PRO A 90 23.38 0.29 44.35
CA PRO A 90 24.80 0.31 44.62
C PRO A 90 25.15 -0.58 45.81
N GLN A 91 26.33 -1.17 45.77
CA GLN A 91 26.87 -1.97 46.87
C GLN A 91 27.02 -1.10 48.14
N VAL A 92 26.41 -1.56 49.24
CA VAL A 92 26.53 -0.94 50.55
C VAL A 92 27.43 -1.82 51.41
N CYS A 93 28.55 -1.27 51.88
CA CYS A 93 29.50 -1.96 52.75
C CYS A 93 29.31 -1.52 54.21
N ILE A 94 29.20 -2.48 55.12
CA ILE A 94 29.15 -2.24 56.56
C ILE A 94 30.51 -2.65 57.13
N PRO A 95 31.26 -1.73 57.76
CA PRO A 95 32.53 -2.06 58.38
C PRO A 95 32.30 -2.90 59.63
N ILE A 96 32.97 -4.05 59.71
CA ILE A 96 32.91 -4.94 60.88
C ILE A 96 34.27 -4.90 61.58
N PRO A 97 34.31 -4.57 62.89
CA PRO A 97 35.58 -4.58 63.62
C PRO A 97 36.24 -5.96 63.57
N PHE A 98 37.53 -6.00 63.22
CA PHE A 98 38.37 -7.20 63.19
C PHE A 98 38.01 -8.25 62.12
N LEU A 99 37.09 -7.93 61.19
CA LEU A 99 36.73 -8.74 60.03
C LEU A 99 36.75 -7.87 58.76
N PRO A 100 36.88 -8.45 57.55
CA PRO A 100 36.67 -7.70 56.32
C PRO A 100 35.25 -7.16 56.24
N ASP A 101 35.09 -5.97 55.63
CA ASP A 101 33.80 -5.30 55.47
C ASP A 101 32.79 -6.20 54.78
N LEU A 102 31.58 -6.25 55.33
CA LEU A 102 30.48 -6.99 54.73
C LEU A 102 29.76 -6.09 53.74
N CYS A 103 29.95 -6.36 52.46
CA CYS A 103 29.29 -5.63 51.38
C CYS A 103 28.09 -6.40 50.83
N THR A 104 26.98 -5.70 50.59
CA THR A 104 25.88 -6.25 49.81
C THR A 104 26.32 -6.42 48.35
N PRO A 105 25.83 -7.41 47.60
CA PRO A 105 26.06 -7.45 46.17
C PRO A 105 25.42 -6.23 45.50
N GLU A 106 26.05 -5.73 44.44
CA GLU A 106 25.39 -4.82 43.50
C GLU A 106 24.32 -5.62 42.74
N VAL A 107 23.11 -5.07 42.64
CA VAL A 107 22.00 -5.71 41.96
C VAL A 107 21.45 -4.76 40.92
N CYS A 108 21.63 -5.11 39.65
CA CYS A 108 21.07 -4.39 38.51
C CYS A 108 19.76 -5.04 38.04
N ILE A 109 18.81 -4.22 37.62
CA ILE A 109 17.60 -4.66 36.95
C ILE A 109 17.93 -4.91 35.48
N ASN A 110 17.82 -6.16 35.04
CA ASN A 110 17.86 -6.50 33.63
C ASN A 110 16.45 -6.38 33.05
N TRP A 111 16.29 -5.44 32.14
CA TRP A 111 15.04 -5.23 31.43
C TRP A 111 14.81 -6.35 30.39
N PRO A 112 13.59 -6.92 30.30
CA PRO A 112 13.30 -7.93 29.29
C PRO A 112 12.89 -7.31 27.96
N THR A 113 13.13 -8.03 26.86
CA THR A 113 12.48 -7.75 25.58
C THR A 113 11.01 -8.14 25.64
N ILE A 114 10.14 -7.24 25.19
CA ILE A 114 8.69 -7.41 25.16
C ILE A 114 8.24 -7.62 23.73
N THR A 115 7.54 -8.72 23.49
CA THR A 115 6.88 -9.00 22.21
C THR A 115 5.38 -8.86 22.38
N LEU A 116 4.78 -7.94 21.62
CA LEU A 116 3.33 -7.73 21.62
C LEU A 116 2.62 -8.79 20.76
N PRO A 117 1.38 -9.17 21.11
CA PRO A 117 0.57 -9.98 20.21
C PRO A 117 0.33 -9.24 18.89
N THR A 118 0.18 -9.99 17.81
CA THR A 118 -0.10 -9.40 16.50
C THR A 118 -1.42 -8.62 16.53
N ILE A 119 -1.33 -7.33 16.22
CA ILE A 119 -2.45 -6.41 16.12
C ILE A 119 -2.96 -6.50 14.69
N ASN A 120 -4.17 -7.03 14.53
CA ASN A 120 -4.84 -7.07 13.24
C ASN A 120 -5.80 -5.89 13.12
N HIS A 121 -5.69 -5.13 12.05
CA HIS A 121 -6.58 -4.03 11.74
C HIS A 121 -7.00 -4.10 10.27
N SER A 122 -8.30 -3.99 10.03
CA SER A 122 -8.83 -3.89 8.68
C SER A 122 -9.70 -2.65 8.56
N GLY A 123 -9.71 -2.07 7.37
CA GLY A 123 -10.45 -0.86 7.11
C GLY A 123 -10.66 -0.64 5.63
N MET A 124 -11.43 0.40 5.34
CA MET A 124 -11.66 0.90 4.00
C MET A 124 -11.33 2.38 3.99
N VAL A 125 -10.52 2.80 3.02
CA VAL A 125 -10.33 4.21 2.70
C VAL A 125 -10.73 4.45 1.26
N THR A 126 -11.19 5.65 0.96
CA THR A 126 -11.47 6.06 -0.40
C THR A 126 -10.32 6.90 -0.92
N PHE A 127 -9.96 6.71 -2.19
CA PHE A 127 -9.04 7.61 -2.88
C PHE A 127 -9.60 8.07 -4.21
N THR A 128 -9.03 9.15 -4.72
CA THR A 128 -9.21 9.60 -6.11
C THR A 128 -7.83 9.67 -6.74
N SER A 129 -7.70 9.15 -7.96
CA SER A 129 -6.44 9.20 -8.71
C SER A 129 -6.75 9.38 -10.20
N ASP A 130 -5.82 10.05 -10.86
CA ASP A 130 -5.85 10.31 -12.29
C ASP A 130 -4.91 9.32 -12.98
N PHE A 131 -5.40 8.73 -14.05
CA PHE A 131 -4.70 7.74 -14.83
C PHE A 131 -4.65 8.13 -16.30
N ARG A 132 -3.73 7.51 -17.05
CA ARG A 132 -3.61 7.59 -18.51
C ARG A 132 -3.67 6.20 -19.09
N LEU A 133 -4.27 6.06 -20.26
CA LEU A 133 -4.11 4.86 -21.06
C LEU A 133 -2.86 5.01 -21.92
N ASN A 134 -1.88 4.15 -21.72
CA ASN A 134 -0.66 4.09 -22.50
C ASN A 134 -0.71 2.86 -23.41
N ALA A 135 -0.48 3.06 -24.70
CA ALA A 135 -0.41 1.99 -25.70
C ALA A 135 1.01 1.91 -26.23
N THR A 136 1.72 0.82 -25.92
CA THR A 136 3.12 0.65 -26.30
C THR A 136 3.36 -0.66 -27.03
N ALA A 137 4.38 -0.68 -27.89
CA ALA A 137 4.80 -1.90 -28.57
C ALA A 137 5.75 -2.69 -27.68
N ASP A 138 5.42 -3.96 -27.44
CA ASP A 138 6.24 -4.92 -26.73
C ASP A 138 6.61 -6.06 -27.69
N GLY A 139 7.78 -5.93 -28.33
CA GLY A 139 8.22 -6.87 -29.36
C GLY A 139 7.28 -6.92 -30.56
N SER A 140 6.61 -8.06 -30.77
CA SER A 140 5.65 -8.28 -31.85
C SER A 140 4.19 -8.04 -31.44
N GLU A 141 3.97 -7.48 -30.26
CA GLU A 141 2.65 -7.24 -29.68
C GLU A 141 2.47 -5.76 -29.32
N TRP A 142 1.22 -5.34 -29.24
CA TRP A 142 0.79 -4.09 -28.64
C TRP A 142 0.20 -4.36 -27.28
N VAL A 143 0.57 -3.55 -26.31
CA VAL A 143 0.10 -3.63 -24.93
C VAL A 143 -0.58 -2.31 -24.57
N ALA A 144 -1.83 -2.40 -24.13
CA ALA A 144 -2.57 -1.28 -23.58
C ALA A 144 -2.56 -1.39 -22.06
N GLU A 145 -1.91 -0.42 -21.41
CA GLU A 145 -1.71 -0.38 -19.97
C GLU A 145 -2.26 0.93 -19.40
N ILE A 146 -2.84 0.87 -18.21
CA ILE A 146 -3.18 2.09 -17.49
C ILE A 146 -1.98 2.52 -16.63
N GLU A 147 -1.56 3.77 -16.76
CA GLU A 147 -0.49 4.41 -15.99
C GLU A 147 -1.08 5.42 -15.00
N ILE A 148 -0.53 5.51 -13.79
CA ILE A 148 -0.92 6.52 -12.80
C ILE A 148 -0.25 7.87 -13.12
N VAL A 149 -1.05 8.93 -13.19
CA VAL A 149 -0.58 10.32 -13.38
C VAL A 149 -0.24 10.98 -12.05
N ASP A 150 -1.00 10.70 -10.99
CA ASP A 150 -0.79 11.30 -9.67
C ASP A 150 -1.03 10.31 -8.52
N ILE A 151 -0.26 10.49 -7.45
CA ILE A 151 -0.29 9.64 -6.27
C ILE A 151 -1.62 9.86 -5.53
N PRO A 152 -2.41 8.81 -5.28
CA PRO A 152 -3.68 8.96 -4.59
C PRO A 152 -3.50 9.50 -3.17
N ASN A 153 -4.30 10.51 -2.81
CA ASN A 153 -4.36 10.99 -1.43
C ASN A 153 -5.22 10.02 -0.58
N LEU A 154 -4.60 9.43 0.45
CA LEU A 154 -5.25 8.51 1.39
C LEU A 154 -5.58 9.23 2.70
N GLN A 155 -6.85 9.20 3.10
CA GLN A 155 -7.29 9.72 4.39
C GLN A 155 -7.06 8.69 5.51
N LEU A 156 -5.92 8.77 6.20
CA LEU A 156 -5.49 7.76 7.17
C LEU A 156 -5.74 8.13 8.64
N ASP A 157 -6.11 9.37 8.97
CA ASP A 157 -6.06 9.88 10.36
C ASP A 157 -6.88 9.06 11.37
N ALA A 158 -8.12 8.69 11.00
CA ALA A 158 -8.97 7.88 11.86
C ALA A 158 -8.41 6.46 12.06
N ILE A 159 -7.81 5.90 11.02
CA ILE A 159 -7.22 4.55 11.01
C ILE A 159 -5.94 4.53 11.82
N SER A 160 -5.06 5.52 11.60
CA SER A 160 -3.85 5.72 12.38
C SER A 160 -4.18 5.86 13.87
N THR A 161 -5.23 6.62 14.22
CA THR A 161 -5.67 6.76 15.62
C THR A 161 -6.14 5.44 16.22
N ALA A 162 -6.91 4.64 15.47
CA ALA A 162 -7.38 3.33 15.93
C ALA A 162 -6.21 2.34 16.15
N ILE A 163 -5.23 2.35 15.24
CA ILE A 163 -4.02 1.51 15.35
C ILE A 163 -3.18 1.94 16.57
N VAL A 164 -2.97 3.25 16.78
CA VAL A 164 -2.27 3.77 17.96
C VAL A 164 -2.96 3.29 19.25
N ALA A 165 -4.29 3.41 19.32
CA ALA A 165 -5.04 2.96 20.50
C ALA A 165 -4.88 1.45 20.75
N ALA A 166 -4.89 0.63 19.69
CA ALA A 166 -4.66 -0.81 19.79
C ALA A 166 -3.24 -1.14 20.27
N ILE A 167 -2.23 -0.44 19.76
CA ILE A 167 -0.82 -0.59 20.20
C ILE A 167 -0.70 -0.24 21.68
N MET A 168 -1.22 0.92 22.10
CA MET A 168 -1.13 1.35 23.50
C MET A 168 -1.87 0.42 24.46
N GLY A 169 -3.02 -0.14 24.03
CA GLY A 169 -3.71 -1.18 24.78
C GLY A 169 -2.90 -2.47 24.93
N ALA A 170 -2.25 -2.92 23.84
CA ALA A 170 -1.40 -4.12 23.86
C ALA A 170 -0.15 -3.92 24.74
N VAL A 171 0.47 -2.73 24.67
CA VAL A 171 1.61 -2.36 25.52
C VAL A 171 1.21 -2.36 27.00
N ALA A 172 0.10 -1.69 27.35
CA ALA A 172 -0.37 -1.63 28.74
C ALA A 172 -0.63 -3.04 29.30
N LEU A 173 -1.23 -3.92 28.51
CA LEU A 173 -1.46 -5.31 28.90
C LEU A 173 -0.14 -6.07 29.09
N ALA A 174 0.78 -5.98 28.14
CA ALA A 174 2.07 -6.67 28.22
C ALA A 174 2.88 -6.23 29.44
N LEU A 175 2.99 -4.92 29.68
CA LEU A 175 3.74 -4.38 30.82
C LEU A 175 3.08 -4.71 32.17
N SER A 176 1.76 -4.86 32.24
CA SER A 176 1.05 -5.21 33.48
C SER A 176 1.44 -6.58 34.05
N THR A 177 2.00 -7.46 33.21
CA THR A 177 2.42 -8.83 33.60
C THR A 177 3.79 -8.87 34.26
N ILE A 178 4.57 -7.79 34.16
CA ILE A 178 5.92 -7.72 34.70
C ILE A 178 5.80 -7.37 36.20
N PRO A 179 6.32 -8.19 37.12
CA PRO A 179 6.30 -7.85 38.52
C PRO A 179 7.29 -6.70 38.81
N PHE A 180 6.97 -5.85 39.79
CA PHE A 180 7.82 -4.74 40.28
C PHE A 180 8.11 -3.57 39.32
N ILE A 181 7.56 -3.56 38.10
CA ILE A 181 7.72 -2.44 37.16
C ILE A 181 6.80 -1.24 37.49
N GLY A 182 5.90 -1.36 38.47
CA GLY A 182 4.91 -0.36 38.88
C GLY A 182 5.33 1.12 38.80
N PRO A 183 6.43 1.55 39.45
CA PRO A 183 6.88 2.94 39.38
C PRO A 183 7.39 3.36 37.99
N PHE A 184 7.85 2.42 37.17
CA PHE A 184 8.33 2.65 35.81
C PHE A 184 7.24 2.48 34.73
N LEU A 185 6.10 1.85 35.05
CA LEU A 185 4.99 1.64 34.10
C LEU A 185 4.48 2.94 33.49
N ALA A 186 4.26 3.94 34.34
CA ALA A 186 3.77 5.24 33.88
C ALA A 186 4.77 5.92 32.94
N LEU A 187 6.07 5.80 33.25
CA LEU A 187 7.16 6.35 32.43
C LEU A 187 7.28 5.59 31.10
N ALA A 188 7.31 4.26 31.13
CA ALA A 188 7.34 3.42 29.93
C ALA A 188 6.13 3.70 29.03
N THR A 189 4.93 3.69 29.58
CA THR A 189 3.69 3.92 28.81
C THR A 189 3.66 5.33 28.21
N ALA A 190 4.13 6.35 28.94
CA ALA A 190 4.21 7.73 28.42
C ALA A 190 5.27 7.86 27.31
N ALA A 191 6.45 7.28 27.49
CA ALA A 191 7.52 7.29 26.50
C ALA A 191 7.10 6.55 25.21
N ILE A 192 6.46 5.38 25.35
CA ILE A 192 5.93 4.59 24.23
C ILE A 192 4.82 5.35 23.51
N GLY A 193 3.90 5.98 24.25
CA GLY A 193 2.82 6.80 23.67
C GLY A 193 3.33 8.01 22.90
N ALA A 194 4.44 8.61 23.32
CA ALA A 194 5.07 9.71 22.59
C ALA A 194 5.68 9.26 21.25
N ILE A 195 6.17 8.02 21.17
CA ILE A 195 6.70 7.42 19.93
C ILE A 195 5.55 7.12 18.95
N PHE A 196 4.45 6.54 19.44
CA PHE A 196 3.27 6.21 18.63
C PHE A 196 2.27 7.37 18.50
N ALA A 197 2.76 8.57 18.21
CA ALA A 197 1.87 9.65 17.78
C ALA A 197 1.16 9.26 16.47
N VAL A 198 -0.04 9.80 16.23
CA VAL A 198 -0.80 9.55 14.99
C VAL A 198 0.04 9.84 13.74
N SER A 199 0.90 10.86 13.78
CA SER A 199 1.82 11.19 12.70
C SER A 199 2.87 10.11 12.41
N ALA A 200 3.35 9.40 13.44
CA ALA A 200 4.31 8.31 13.26
C ALA A 200 3.66 7.11 12.57
N ILE A 201 2.44 6.74 12.96
CA ILE A 201 1.68 5.67 12.30
C ILE A 201 1.28 6.08 10.89
N THR A 202 0.82 7.31 10.67
CA THR A 202 0.54 7.80 9.30
C THR A 202 1.81 7.77 8.44
N GLY A 203 2.95 8.18 8.99
CA GLY A 203 4.25 8.13 8.31
C GLY A 203 4.75 6.71 8.02
N TRP A 204 4.35 5.72 8.81
CA TRP A 204 4.67 4.31 8.58
C TRP A 204 3.70 3.63 7.60
N LEU A 205 2.40 3.92 7.71
CA LEU A 205 1.38 3.41 6.82
C LEU A 205 1.55 3.95 5.40
N GLY A 206 1.94 5.22 5.23
CA GLY A 206 2.12 5.83 3.92
C GLY A 206 2.99 4.99 2.97
N PRO A 207 4.25 4.68 3.33
CA PRO A 207 5.13 3.80 2.55
C PRO A 207 4.53 2.41 2.30
N ILE A 208 3.93 1.78 3.31
CA ILE A 208 3.35 0.43 3.17
C ILE A 208 2.19 0.44 2.18
N LEU A 209 1.28 1.40 2.32
CA LEU A 209 0.12 1.54 1.44
C LEU A 209 0.56 1.97 0.04
N SER A 210 1.61 2.79 -0.06
CA SER A 210 2.20 3.13 -1.36
C SER A 210 2.78 1.91 -2.07
N LEU A 211 3.18 0.82 -1.41
CA LEU A 211 3.62 -0.39 -2.13
C LEU A 211 2.50 -1.04 -2.95
N PHE A 212 1.24 -0.81 -2.58
CA PHE A 212 0.08 -1.31 -3.31
C PHE A 212 -0.39 -0.35 -4.40
N LEU A 213 0.07 0.90 -4.37
CA LEU A 213 -0.36 1.97 -5.27
C LEU A 213 0.77 2.41 -6.23
N SER A 214 2.02 2.25 -5.82
CA SER A 214 3.22 2.66 -6.56
C SER A 214 3.41 1.75 -7.75
N GLY A 215 3.48 2.34 -8.95
CA GLY A 215 3.72 1.61 -10.18
C GLY A 215 2.61 0.62 -10.51
N LEU A 216 1.37 0.87 -10.06
CA LEU A 216 0.21 0.17 -10.59
C LEU A 216 0.10 0.50 -12.08
N THR A 217 0.71 -0.35 -12.89
CA THR A 217 0.32 -0.55 -14.27
C THR A 217 -0.49 -1.82 -14.33
N PHE A 218 -1.62 -1.76 -15.01
CA PHE A 218 -2.41 -2.94 -15.28
C PHE A 218 -2.60 -3.07 -16.79
N GLU A 219 -2.10 -4.19 -17.32
CA GLU A 219 -2.33 -4.61 -18.69
C GLU A 219 -3.83 -4.89 -18.84
N LEU A 220 -4.50 -4.02 -19.61
CA LEU A 220 -5.91 -4.21 -19.96
C LEU A 220 -6.04 -5.21 -21.10
N TYR A 221 -5.11 -5.13 -22.05
CA TYR A 221 -5.18 -5.87 -23.28
C TYR A 221 -3.81 -5.99 -23.96
N ARG A 222 -3.58 -7.14 -24.58
CA ARG A 222 -2.42 -7.45 -25.39
C ARG A 222 -2.88 -8.10 -26.69
N ALA A 223 -2.35 -7.60 -27.80
CA ALA A 223 -2.68 -8.08 -29.12
C ALA A 223 -1.44 -8.19 -30.02
N PRO A 224 -1.39 -9.18 -30.92
CA PRO A 224 -0.32 -9.24 -31.92
C PRO A 224 -0.41 -8.05 -32.88
N GLN A 225 0.75 -7.54 -33.29
CA GLN A 225 0.85 -6.49 -34.30
C GLN A 225 0.30 -6.96 -35.66
N LEU A 226 0.46 -8.25 -35.96
CA LEU A 226 -0.06 -8.87 -37.16
C LEU A 226 -1.44 -9.44 -36.88
N GLN A 227 -2.45 -8.87 -37.54
CA GLN A 227 -3.82 -9.35 -37.46
C GLN A 227 -4.27 -9.90 -38.82
N THR A 228 -5.11 -10.93 -38.75
CA THR A 228 -5.76 -11.49 -39.92
C THR A 228 -7.19 -10.99 -39.95
N VAL A 229 -7.54 -10.23 -40.98
CA VAL A 229 -8.89 -9.69 -41.18
C VAL A 229 -9.54 -10.36 -42.38
N ILE A 230 -10.85 -10.55 -42.29
CA ILE A 230 -11.66 -11.07 -43.40
C ILE A 230 -12.35 -9.86 -44.05
N PRO A 231 -12.03 -9.51 -45.30
CA PRO A 231 -12.68 -8.40 -46.00
C PRO A 231 -14.19 -8.63 -46.12
N ALA A 232 -14.97 -7.55 -46.11
CA ALA A 232 -16.43 -7.60 -46.14
C ALA A 232 -17.04 -7.87 -47.55
N GLY A 233 -16.26 -8.29 -48.54
CA GLY A 233 -16.67 -8.35 -49.95
C GLY A 233 -17.44 -9.61 -50.37
N GLY A 234 -17.32 -10.73 -49.64
CA GLY A 234 -18.10 -11.96 -49.93
C GLY A 234 -17.69 -13.21 -49.14
N ALA A 235 -18.51 -14.27 -49.24
CA ALA A 235 -18.33 -15.53 -48.51
C ALA A 235 -17.04 -16.32 -48.84
N PHE A 236 -16.28 -15.88 -49.83
CA PHE A 236 -15.05 -16.54 -50.33
C PHE A 236 -13.83 -15.60 -50.34
N ASP A 237 -13.93 -14.42 -49.71
CA ASP A 237 -12.80 -13.51 -49.68
C ASP A 237 -11.63 -14.12 -48.89
N PRO A 238 -10.40 -14.09 -49.43
CA PRO A 238 -9.25 -14.58 -48.71
C PRO A 238 -8.98 -13.69 -47.51
N ALA A 239 -8.55 -14.32 -46.42
CA ALA A 239 -8.01 -13.62 -45.26
C ALA A 239 -6.83 -12.73 -45.69
N VAL A 240 -6.87 -11.45 -45.30
CA VAL A 240 -5.81 -10.47 -45.54
C VAL A 240 -5.07 -10.25 -44.23
N GLN A 241 -3.74 -10.19 -44.30
CA GLN A 241 -2.92 -9.81 -43.17
C GLN A 241 -2.70 -8.31 -43.15
N ILE A 242 -2.95 -7.70 -42.00
CA ILE A 242 -2.66 -6.31 -41.73
C ILE A 242 -1.69 -6.23 -40.54
N ARG A 243 -0.83 -5.22 -40.55
CA ARG A 243 0.02 -4.87 -39.42
C ARG A 243 -0.48 -3.58 -38.79
N ILE A 244 -0.71 -3.58 -37.49
CA ILE A 244 -0.91 -2.35 -36.72
C ILE A 244 0.46 -1.68 -36.56
N THR A 245 0.64 -0.52 -37.18
CA THR A 245 1.91 0.23 -37.22
C THR A 245 2.02 1.27 -36.13
N SER A 246 0.88 1.79 -35.66
CA SER A 246 0.79 2.68 -34.51
C SER A 246 -0.46 2.35 -33.69
N LEU A 247 -0.40 2.59 -32.38
CA LEU A 247 -1.54 2.52 -31.49
C LEU A 247 -1.43 3.69 -30.51
N GLY A 248 -2.50 4.46 -30.38
CA GLY A 248 -2.58 5.60 -29.47
C GLY A 248 -3.90 5.62 -28.75
N ALA A 249 -3.89 6.15 -27.52
CA ALA A 249 -5.08 6.37 -26.74
C ALA A 249 -5.23 7.86 -26.39
N SER A 250 -6.44 8.37 -26.42
CA SER A 250 -6.78 9.72 -26.01
C SER A 250 -8.20 9.79 -25.46
N VAL A 251 -8.50 10.85 -24.73
CA VAL A 251 -9.86 11.21 -24.36
C VAL A 251 -10.30 12.37 -25.25
N VAL A 252 -11.39 12.16 -25.97
CA VAL A 252 -11.96 13.16 -26.87
C VAL A 252 -13.22 13.71 -26.23
N SER A 253 -13.29 15.03 -26.14
CA SER A 253 -14.50 15.73 -25.73
C SER A 253 -15.21 16.21 -26.99
N SER A 254 -16.35 15.59 -27.31
CA SER A 254 -17.21 16.00 -28.42
C SER A 254 -18.57 16.44 -27.87
N ASP A 255 -19.58 15.58 -27.98
CA ASP A 255 -20.90 15.75 -27.36
C ASP A 255 -20.95 15.07 -25.98
N GLU A 256 -20.19 13.98 -25.82
CA GLU A 256 -19.86 13.27 -24.58
C GLU A 256 -18.33 13.08 -24.51
N ASP A 257 -17.81 12.79 -23.32
CA ASP A 257 -16.39 12.46 -23.13
C ASP A 257 -16.19 10.96 -23.43
N GLU A 258 -15.33 10.66 -24.40
CA GLU A 258 -15.11 9.31 -24.91
C GLU A 258 -13.62 8.93 -24.83
N LEU A 259 -13.35 7.67 -24.45
CA LEU A 259 -12.02 7.10 -24.52
C LEU A 259 -11.81 6.51 -25.91
N LEU A 260 -10.93 7.14 -26.68
CA LEU A 260 -10.59 6.78 -28.05
C LEU A 260 -9.31 5.95 -28.08
N LEU A 261 -9.38 4.80 -28.72
CA LEU A 261 -8.23 4.03 -29.18
C LEU A 261 -8.11 4.16 -30.69
N ALA A 262 -7.00 4.72 -31.14
CA ALA A 262 -6.71 5.01 -32.54
C ALA A 262 -5.53 4.15 -33.01
N ALA A 263 -5.66 3.54 -34.18
CA ALA A 263 -4.62 2.72 -34.78
C ALA A 263 -4.40 3.07 -36.26
N ASP A 264 -3.13 3.05 -36.67
CA ASP A 264 -2.74 3.03 -38.09
C ASP A 264 -2.40 1.60 -38.49
N ILE A 265 -2.76 1.21 -39.71
CA ILE A 265 -2.53 -0.12 -40.25
C ILE A 265 -1.72 -0.06 -41.56
N ALA A 266 -1.06 -1.15 -41.89
CA ALA A 266 -0.39 -1.31 -43.17
C ALA A 266 -0.60 -2.72 -43.71
N PRO A 267 -0.75 -2.90 -45.02
CA PRO A 267 -0.72 -4.21 -45.63
C PRO A 267 0.65 -4.86 -45.42
N VAL A 268 0.65 -6.20 -45.27
CA VAL A 268 1.86 -7.03 -45.13
C VAL A 268 2.31 -7.54 -46.48
#